data_AF-A0A540V730-F1
#
_entry.id   AF-A0A540V730-F1
#
_cell.length_a   1.000
_cell.length_b   1.000
_cell.length_c   1.000
_cell.angle_alpha   90.00
_cell.angle_beta   90.00
_cell.angle_gamma   90.00
#
_symmetry.space_group_name_H-M   'P 1'
#
loop_
_entity.id
_entity.type
_entity.pdbx_description
1 polymer ?
#
loop_
_entity_poly.entity_id
_entity_poly.type
_entity_poly.pdbx_seq_one_letter_code
_entity_poly.pdbx_strand_id
1 'polypeptide(L)' 'MDLFANLALGFSTALSLQNLIYAFIGCVLGTLIGVLPGLGPIATIAMLLPATYALPPVAA' A
#
# COMPACT_ATOMS: atom_id res chain seq x y z
N MET A 1 -1.72 1.92 -29.97
CA MET A 1 -2.79 2.69 -29.29
C MET A 1 -3.20 2.04 -27.98
N ASP A 2 -3.11 0.71 -27.85
CA ASP A 2 -3.50 -0.04 -26.64
C ASP A 2 -2.61 0.19 -25.41
N LEU A 3 -1.32 0.50 -25.60
CA LEU A 3 -0.41 0.77 -24.47
C LEU A 3 -0.89 1.98 -23.63
N PHE A 4 -1.26 3.07 -24.31
CA PHE A 4 -1.77 4.26 -23.65
C PHE A 4 -3.12 4.00 -22.97
N ALA A 5 -3.98 3.16 -23.55
CA ALA A 5 -5.24 2.75 -22.94
C ALA A 5 -5.01 1.93 -21.65
N ASN A 6 -4.05 1.00 -21.67
CA ASN A 6 -3.70 0.21 -20.48
C ASN A 6 -3.08 1.07 -19.36
N LEU A 7 -2.20 2.03 -19.69
CA LEU A 7 -1.70 2.98 -18.71
C LEU A 7 -2.82 3.85 -18.12
N ALA A 8 -3.72 4.36 -18.95
CA ALA A 8 -4.84 5.18 -18.50
C ALA A 8 -5.77 4.40 -17.55
N LEU A 9 -6.02 3.12 -17.84
CA LEU A 9 -6.78 2.24 -16.95
C LEU A 9 -6.07 2.03 -15.61
N GLY A 10 -4.75 1.78 -15.61
CA GLY A 10 -3.97 1.61 -14.38
C GLY A 10 -3.91 2.87 -13.52
N PHE A 11 -3.78 4.05 -14.13
CA PHE A 11 -3.85 5.32 -13.41
C PHE A 11 -5.24 5.61 -12.86
N SER A 12 -6.30 5.25 -13.60
CA SER A 12 -7.69 5.38 -13.14
C SER A 12 -7.95 4.59 -11.85
N THR A 13 -7.47 3.35 -11.77
CA THR A 13 -7.56 2.55 -10.54
C THR A 13 -6.64 3.10 -9.44
N ALA A 14 -5.37 3.40 -9.74
CA ALA A 14 -4.42 3.89 -8.74
C ALA A 14 -4.86 5.22 -8.10
N LEU A 15 -5.42 6.15 -8.89
CA LEU A 15 -5.93 7.44 -8.41
C LEU A 15 -7.35 7.37 -7.83
N SER A 16 -7.95 6.17 -7.73
CA SER A 16 -9.25 6.05 -7.08
C SER A 16 -9.14 6.42 -5.59
N LEU A 17 -10.15 7.13 -5.09
CA LEU A 17 -10.18 7.64 -3.73
C LEU A 17 -10.01 6.52 -2.68
N GLN A 18 -10.55 5.33 -2.96
CA GLN A 18 -10.42 4.16 -2.11
C GLN A 18 -8.95 3.71 -1.97
N ASN A 19 -8.23 3.62 -3.09
CA ASN A 19 -6.83 3.17 -3.10
C ASN A 19 -5.90 4.21 -2.48
N LEU A 20 -6.17 5.49 -2.70
CA LEU A 20 -5.43 6.58 -2.07
C LEU A 20 -5.59 6.58 -0.54
N ILE A 21 -6.80 6.33 -0.03
CA ILE A 21 -7.05 6.22 1.42
C ILE A 21 -6.30 5.00 1.99
N TYR A 22 -6.37 3.84 1.34
CA TYR A 22 -5.62 2.67 1.76
C TYR A 22 -4.10 2.91 1.75
N ALA A 23 -3.57 3.52 0.69
CA ALA A 23 -2.15 3.87 0.59
C ALA A 23 -1.71 4.86 1.69
N PHE A 24 -2.55 5.85 2.00
CA PHE A 24 -2.30 6.81 3.06
C PHE A 24 -2.27 6.12 4.43
N ILE A 25 -3.28 5.31 4.75
CA ILE A 25 -3.35 4.56 6.01
C ILE A 25 -2.16 3.61 6.12
N GLY A 26 -1.83 2.88 5.05
CA GLY A 26 -0.68 1.98 5.00
C GLY A 26 0.65 2.71 5.27
N CYS A 27 0.85 3.88 4.65
CA CYS A 27 2.05 4.71 4.91
C CYS A 27 2.10 5.21 6.35
N VAL A 28 0.98 5.67 6.92
CA VAL A 28 0.93 6.14 8.30
C VAL A 28 1.25 4.99 9.26
N LEU A 29 0.60 3.83 9.11
CA LEU A 29 0.86 2.66 9.93
C LEU A 29 2.30 2.17 9.80
N GLY A 30 2.84 2.11 8.59
CA GLY A 30 4.22 1.71 8.35
C GLY A 30 5.23 2.68 8.97
N THR A 31 4.95 3.98 8.92
CA THR A 31 5.80 4.99 9.55
C THR A 31 5.74 4.88 11.08
N LEU A 32 4.54 4.71 11.66
CA LEU A 32 4.35 4.56 13.09
C LEU A 32 5.07 3.31 13.63
N ILE A 33 4.97 2.18 12.93
CA ILE A 33 5.65 0.93 13.33
C ILE A 33 7.16 1.04 13.08
N GLY A 34 7.59 1.70 11.99
CA GLY A 34 8.99 1.84 11.62
C GLY A 34 9.79 2.79 12.52
N VAL A 35 9.14 3.78 13.15
CA VAL A 35 9.79 4.73 14.08
C VAL A 35 10.03 4.15 15.47
N LEU A 36 9.44 2.99 15.79
CA LEU A 36 9.58 2.38 17.11
C LEU A 36 11.04 1.99 17.41
N PRO A 37 11.64 2.48 18.51
CA PRO A 37 13.04 2.25 18.81
C PRO A 37 13.30 0.77 19.14
N GLY A 38 14.37 0.22 18.58
CA GLY A 38 14.79 -1.17 18.84
C GLY A 38 14.08 -2.23 17.99
N LEU A 39 13.12 -1.87 17.14
CA LEU A 39 12.52 -2.77 16.15
C LEU A 39 13.28 -2.65 14.83
N GLY A 40 13.92 -3.75 14.41
CA GLY A 40 14.58 -3.81 13.10
C GLY A 40 13.56 -3.88 11.95
N PRO A 41 13.99 -3.67 10.69
CA PRO A 41 13.11 -3.67 9.51
C PRO A 41 12.29 -4.96 9.35
N ILE A 42 12.87 -6.08 9.79
CA ILE A 42 12.30 -7.41 9.71
C ILE A 42 11.03 -7.53 10.57
N ALA A 43 11.03 -6.91 11.76
CA ALA A 43 9.89 -6.92 12.66
C ALA A 43 8.72 -6.09 12.09
N THR A 44 9.04 -4.93 11.50
CA THR A 44 8.05 -4.08 10.80
C THR A 44 7.41 -4.81 9.63
N ILE A 45 8.21 -5.48 8.79
CA ILE A 45 7.71 -6.27 7.65
C ILE A 45 6.81 -7.39 8.15
N ALA A 46 7.23 -8.16 9.16
CA ALA A 46 6.45 -9.26 9.72
C ALA A 46 5.10 -8.79 10.31
N MET A 47 5.05 -7.58 10.88
CA MET A 47 3.82 -7.00 11.42
C MET A 47 2.87 -6.45 10.34
N LEU A 48 3.41 -5.93 9.21
CA LEU A 48 2.63 -5.35 8.12
C LEU A 48 2.16 -6.36 7.07
N LEU A 49 2.87 -7.48 6.92
CA LEU A 49 2.56 -8.53 5.94
C LEU A 49 1.13 -9.10 6.09
N PRO A 50 0.64 -9.41 7.31
CA PRO A 50 -0.74 -9.87 7.51
C PRO A 50 -1.79 -8.82 7.13
N ALA A 51 -1.50 -7.54 7.37
CA ALA A 51 -2.37 -6.44 6.98
C ALA A 51 -2.44 -6.29 5.45
N THR A 52 -1.33 -6.54 4.76
CA THR A 52 -1.24 -6.50 3.29
C THR A 52 -2.04 -7.63 2.63
N TYR A 53 -1.98 -8.85 3.17
CA TYR A 53 -2.74 -9.99 2.63
C TYR A 53 -4.26 -9.93 2.87
N ALA A 54 -4.72 -9.07 3.79
CA ALA A 54 -6.14 -8.85 4.02
C ALA A 54 -6.76 -7.86 3.01
N LEU A 55 -5.94 -7.10 2.26
CA LEU A 55 -6.43 -6.13 1.29
C LEU A 55 -6.74 -6.79 -0.07
N PRO A 56 -7.72 -6.24 -0.83
CA PRO A 56 -7.95 -6.66 -2.20
C PRO A 56 -6.72 -6.37 -3.07
N PRO A 57 -6.40 -7.21 -4.07
CA PRO A 57 -5.14 -7.14 -4.84
C PRO A 57 -4.93 -5.85 -5.64
N VAL A 58 -5.96 -5.01 -5.77
CA VAL A 58 -5.87 -3.68 -6.39
C VAL A 58 -5.36 -2.62 -5.40
N ALA A 59 -5.50 -2.87 -4.09
CA ALA A 59 -5.13 -1.95 -3.02
C ALA A 59 -3.98 -2.47 -2.12
N ALA A 60 -3.60 -3.75 -2.27
CA ALA A 60 -2.51 -4.40 -1.54
C ALA A 60 -1.12 -4.08 -2.14
#